data_AF-A0A418SER1-F1
#
_entry.id   AF-A0A418SER1-F1
#
_cell.length_a   1.000
_cell.length_b   1.000
_cell.length_c   1.000
_cell.angle_alpha   90.00
_cell.angle_beta   90.00
_cell.angle_gamma   90.00
#
_symmetry.space_group_name_H-M   'P 1'
#
loop_
_entity.id
_entity.type
_entity.pdbx_description
1 polymer ?
#
loop_
_entity_poly.entity_id
_entity_poly.type
_entity_poly.pdbx_seq_one_letter_code
_entity_poly.pdbx_strand_id
1 'polypeptide(L)'
;MRHLFYAALGAGLTLLAPMARAGTETAIRDHVLPGAARFTEASTALSNAAAADCAAPGLHAPWNAAFDAWLGISHLRFGPLETDGRVNAIAFWPDTRGFTPRQLTGLIGDEDPSVQAPEEFAHVSVAARGLFALEAMLYDPTFAYETGSYSCALVQRLSADLARMAEGIEADWQDRQAPLMESAGEPWNNFYLSADEALQVFYTSLLSGLEFTADQRLGRPLGTFDRPRPLRAEARRSGRSLQNVELSLIALRDLARHLTDQPIPLTEAAFDTALTEAEDLDDPVFAGVDDPTGRLKIEILQQRIQSLRQTIEGEIGEALGLTEGFNSADGD
;
A
#
# COMPACT_ATOMS: atom_id res chain seq x y z
N MET A 1 -48.93 25.79 45.43
CA MET A 1 -49.04 25.22 44.08
C MET A 1 -48.05 25.90 43.16
N ARG A 2 -46.89 25.27 42.93
CA ARG A 2 -46.01 25.50 41.77
C ARG A 2 -44.91 24.44 41.84
N HIS A 3 -45.15 23.33 41.14
CA HIS A 3 -44.17 22.27 40.95
C HIS A 3 -43.16 22.73 39.89
N LEU A 4 -41.88 22.73 40.25
CA LEU A 4 -40.76 22.87 39.32
C LEU A 4 -40.45 21.48 38.76
N PHE A 5 -40.73 21.29 37.49
CA PHE A 5 -40.27 20.15 36.70
C PHE A 5 -38.79 20.39 36.34
N TYR A 6 -37.90 19.57 36.87
CA TYR A 6 -36.56 19.39 36.31
C TYR A 6 -36.68 18.44 35.12
N ALA A 7 -36.47 18.95 33.91
CA ALA A 7 -36.25 18.14 32.73
C ALA A 7 -34.84 17.57 32.80
N ALA A 8 -34.73 16.27 33.07
CA ALA A 8 -33.51 15.51 32.81
C ALA A 8 -33.37 15.37 31.29
N LEU A 9 -32.48 16.17 30.68
CA LEU A 9 -32.04 15.92 29.31
C LEU A 9 -31.17 14.67 29.31
N GLY A 10 -31.52 13.74 28.41
CA GLY A 10 -31.02 12.38 28.36
C GLY A 10 -29.52 12.28 28.12
N ALA A 11 -28.90 11.41 28.91
CA ALA A 11 -27.63 10.78 28.59
C ALA A 11 -27.86 9.86 27.39
N GLY A 12 -27.42 10.29 26.21
CA GLY A 12 -27.47 9.51 24.99
C GLY A 12 -26.29 9.89 24.11
N LEU A 13 -25.05 9.70 24.58
CA LEU A 13 -23.85 9.87 23.77
C LEU A 13 -22.61 9.32 24.52
N THR A 14 -22.36 8.00 24.50
CA THR A 14 -21.08 7.44 25.01
C THR A 14 -20.66 6.09 24.40
N LEU A 15 -21.43 5.47 23.49
CA LEU A 15 -21.09 4.14 22.96
C LEU A 15 -20.18 4.14 21.71
N LEU A 16 -19.94 5.30 21.09
CA LEU A 16 -19.10 5.41 19.87
C LEU A 16 -17.60 5.34 20.19
N ALA A 17 -17.13 6.09 21.20
CA ALA A 17 -15.72 6.15 21.56
C ALA A 17 -15.09 4.78 21.96
N PRO A 18 -15.78 3.88 22.69
CA PRO A 18 -15.27 2.53 22.96
C PRO A 18 -15.09 1.68 21.70
N MET A 19 -16.00 1.79 20.72
CA MET A 19 -15.91 1.05 19.45
C MET A 19 -14.76 1.57 18.59
N ALA A 20 -14.59 2.89 18.51
CA ALA A 20 -13.52 3.49 17.74
C ALA A 20 -12.13 3.08 18.24
N ARG A 21 -11.98 3.01 19.57
CA ARG A 21 -10.75 2.55 20.21
C ARG A 21 -10.49 1.07 19.97
N ALA A 22 -11.50 0.22 20.09
CA ALA A 22 -11.39 -1.21 19.79
C ALA A 22 -11.00 -1.48 18.33
N GLY A 23 -11.60 -0.75 17.36
CA GLY A 23 -11.24 -0.83 15.95
C GLY A 23 -9.79 -0.39 15.68
N THR A 24 -9.35 0.68 16.34
CA THR A 24 -7.95 1.15 16.23
C THR A 24 -6.97 0.10 16.77
N GLU A 25 -7.22 -0.43 17.96
CA GLU A 25 -6.36 -1.44 18.60
C GLU A 25 -6.30 -2.74 17.79
N THR A 26 -7.44 -3.22 17.27
CA THR A 26 -7.49 -4.43 16.44
C THR A 26 -6.82 -4.22 15.09
N ALA A 27 -7.05 -3.09 14.40
CA ALA A 27 -6.35 -2.77 13.15
C ALA A 27 -4.83 -2.73 13.35
N ILE A 28 -4.35 -2.10 14.42
CA ILE A 28 -2.92 -2.06 14.73
C ILE A 28 -2.38 -3.47 15.01
N ARG A 29 -3.00 -4.19 15.95
CA ARG A 29 -2.51 -5.47 16.45
C ARG A 29 -2.58 -6.58 15.42
N ASP A 30 -3.68 -6.66 14.68
CA ASP A 30 -4.02 -7.83 13.88
C ASP A 30 -3.74 -7.62 12.39
N HIS A 31 -3.65 -6.37 11.92
CA HIS A 31 -3.36 -6.04 10.52
C HIS A 31 -1.99 -5.37 10.33
N VAL A 32 -1.76 -4.22 10.98
CA VAL A 32 -0.59 -3.38 10.73
C VAL A 32 0.72 -4.01 11.20
N LEU A 33 0.81 -4.37 12.50
CA LEU A 33 2.04 -4.90 13.08
C LEU A 33 2.46 -6.23 12.44
N PRO A 34 1.56 -7.20 12.20
CA PRO A 34 1.91 -8.41 11.48
C PRO A 34 2.31 -8.15 10.02
N GLY A 35 1.66 -7.19 9.36
CA GLY A 35 2.01 -6.77 8.00
C GLY A 35 3.41 -6.16 7.91
N ALA A 36 3.75 -5.25 8.83
CA ALA A 36 5.07 -4.64 8.91
C ALA A 36 6.16 -5.69 9.17
N ALA A 37 5.93 -6.60 10.12
CA ALA A 37 6.86 -7.70 10.43
C ALA A 37 7.10 -8.62 9.21
N ARG A 38 6.04 -8.99 8.47
CA ARG A 38 6.18 -9.77 7.23
C ARG A 38 6.99 -9.03 6.16
N PHE A 39 6.80 -7.71 6.04
CA PHE A 39 7.55 -6.91 5.08
C PHE A 39 9.03 -6.80 5.46
N THR A 40 9.34 -6.62 6.75
CA THR A 40 10.71 -6.70 7.27
C THR A 40 11.33 -8.07 6.97
N GLU A 41 10.66 -9.16 7.35
CA GLU A 41 11.16 -10.53 7.14
C GLU A 41 11.48 -10.79 5.66
N ALA A 42 10.54 -10.48 4.76
CA ALA A 42 10.72 -10.73 3.33
C ALA A 42 11.80 -9.84 2.70
N SER A 43 11.88 -8.56 3.11
CA SER A 43 12.91 -7.65 2.61
C SER A 43 14.30 -8.02 3.11
N THR A 44 14.42 -8.48 4.36
CA THR A 44 15.67 -9.00 4.92
C THR A 44 16.08 -10.30 4.26
N ALA A 45 15.13 -11.19 3.94
CA ALA A 45 15.41 -12.41 3.16
C ALA A 45 15.96 -12.06 1.76
N LEU A 46 15.38 -11.07 1.08
CA LEU A 46 15.90 -10.55 -0.20
C LEU A 46 17.30 -9.96 -0.06
N SER A 47 17.52 -9.12 0.95
CA SER A 47 18.84 -8.54 1.24
C SER A 47 19.90 -9.61 1.46
N ASN A 48 19.60 -10.63 2.27
CA ASN A 48 20.50 -11.76 2.54
C ASN A 48 20.78 -12.59 1.27
N ALA A 49 19.76 -12.84 0.45
CA ALA A 49 19.92 -13.54 -0.82
C ALA A 49 20.83 -12.75 -1.78
N ALA A 50 20.60 -11.45 -1.94
CA ALA A 50 21.42 -10.58 -2.79
C ALA A 50 22.88 -10.49 -2.30
N ALA A 51 23.08 -10.40 -0.98
CA ALA A 51 24.41 -10.39 -0.37
C ALA A 51 25.19 -11.69 -0.64
N ALA A 52 24.50 -12.84 -0.64
CA ALA A 52 25.10 -14.13 -0.96
C ALA A 52 25.39 -14.29 -2.46
N ASP A 53 24.43 -13.95 -3.31
CA ASP A 53 24.56 -13.94 -4.77
C ASP A 53 23.60 -12.93 -5.39
N CYS A 54 24.14 -11.93 -6.08
CA CYS A 54 23.37 -10.86 -6.72
C CYS A 54 22.76 -11.28 -8.08
N ALA A 55 23.01 -12.50 -8.57
CA ALA A 55 22.57 -12.94 -9.88
C ALA A 55 21.04 -12.90 -10.00
N ALA A 56 20.53 -12.23 -11.03
CA ALA A 56 19.11 -11.92 -11.15
C ALA A 56 18.15 -13.13 -11.00
N PRO A 57 18.40 -14.29 -11.64
CA PRO A 57 17.51 -15.45 -11.49
C PRO A 57 17.35 -15.93 -10.04
N GLY A 58 18.40 -15.85 -9.23
CA GLY A 58 18.36 -16.23 -7.81
C GLY A 58 17.57 -15.26 -6.93
N LEU A 59 17.36 -14.03 -7.42
CA LEU A 59 16.66 -12.98 -6.68
C LEU A 59 15.21 -12.80 -7.08
N HIS A 60 14.74 -13.43 -8.17
CA HIS A 60 13.35 -13.31 -8.60
C HIS A 60 12.37 -13.75 -7.50
N ALA A 61 12.55 -14.93 -6.92
CA ALA A 61 11.66 -15.43 -5.86
C ALA A 61 11.64 -14.55 -4.58
N PRO A 62 12.77 -14.22 -3.95
CA PRO A 62 12.75 -13.36 -2.76
C PRO A 62 12.28 -11.94 -3.06
N TRP A 63 12.51 -11.41 -4.26
CA TRP A 63 11.97 -10.10 -4.66
C TRP A 63 10.45 -10.13 -4.79
N ASN A 64 9.88 -11.21 -5.37
CA ASN A 64 8.43 -11.39 -5.41
C ASN A 64 7.83 -11.46 -4.00
N ALA A 65 8.46 -12.20 -3.09
CA ALA A 65 8.01 -12.29 -1.69
C ALA A 65 8.04 -10.93 -0.96
N ALA A 66 9.08 -10.11 -1.18
CA ALA A 66 9.16 -8.77 -0.63
C ALA A 66 8.07 -7.84 -1.21
N PHE A 67 7.77 -7.96 -2.50
CA PHE A 67 6.67 -7.21 -3.13
C PHE A 67 5.30 -7.64 -2.59
N ASP A 68 5.06 -8.95 -2.44
CA ASP A 68 3.83 -9.48 -1.87
C ASP A 68 3.60 -8.94 -0.45
N ALA A 69 4.65 -8.97 0.38
CA ALA A 69 4.60 -8.45 1.74
C ALA A 69 4.38 -6.94 1.78
N TRP A 70 5.00 -6.18 0.86
CA TRP A 70 4.75 -4.75 0.71
C TRP A 70 3.27 -4.45 0.40
N LEU A 71 2.63 -5.21 -0.49
CA LEU A 71 1.22 -4.99 -0.81
C LEU A 71 0.29 -5.19 0.37
N GLY A 72 0.69 -6.05 1.32
CA GLY A 72 0.02 -6.23 2.60
C GLY A 72 -0.14 -4.95 3.43
N ILE A 73 0.73 -3.95 3.25
CA ILE A 73 0.71 -2.68 4.02
C ILE A 73 0.74 -1.43 3.14
N SER A 74 0.90 -1.54 1.82
CA SER A 74 1.11 -0.40 0.90
C SER A 74 -0.04 0.61 0.85
N HIS A 75 -1.22 0.22 1.32
CA HIS A 75 -2.39 1.09 1.42
C HIS A 75 -2.30 2.05 2.62
N LEU A 76 -1.50 1.71 3.65
CA LEU A 76 -1.24 2.51 4.85
C LEU A 76 -0.32 3.72 4.56
N ARG A 77 -0.70 4.56 3.60
CA ARG A 77 0.05 5.75 3.16
C ARG A 77 -0.06 6.90 4.17
N PHE A 78 0.35 6.64 5.41
CA PHE A 78 0.44 7.61 6.49
C PHE A 78 1.49 7.15 7.51
N GLY A 79 1.85 8.02 8.45
CA GLY A 79 2.70 7.68 9.59
C GLY A 79 4.09 7.12 9.18
N PRO A 80 4.51 5.96 9.70
CA PRO A 80 5.83 5.37 9.43
C PRO A 80 6.17 5.16 7.96
N LEU A 81 5.17 4.94 7.09
CA LEU A 81 5.39 4.75 5.65
C LEU A 81 5.74 6.06 4.95
N GLU A 82 5.32 7.21 5.48
CA GLU A 82 5.62 8.53 4.89
C GLU A 82 6.89 9.18 5.43
N THR A 83 7.39 8.69 6.57
CA THR A 83 8.64 9.19 7.19
C THR A 83 9.78 9.17 6.16
N ASP A 84 10.44 10.32 5.98
CA ASP A 84 11.54 10.52 5.02
C ASP A 84 11.22 10.06 3.58
N GLY A 85 9.93 10.07 3.19
CA GLY A 85 9.49 9.68 1.85
C GLY A 85 9.61 8.18 1.55
N ARG A 86 9.68 7.31 2.58
CA ARG A 86 9.84 5.84 2.43
C ARG A 86 8.86 5.22 1.44
N VAL A 87 7.59 5.59 1.46
CA VAL A 87 6.57 5.04 0.53
C VAL A 87 6.96 5.24 -0.94
N ASN A 88 7.53 6.40 -1.27
CA ASN A 88 7.99 6.71 -2.62
C ASN A 88 9.34 6.06 -2.94
N ALA A 89 10.22 5.92 -1.94
CA ALA A 89 11.50 5.23 -2.11
C ALA A 89 11.34 3.70 -2.27
N ILE A 90 10.37 3.10 -1.57
CA ILE A 90 10.06 1.67 -1.66
C ILE A 90 9.35 1.36 -2.99
N ALA A 91 8.36 2.18 -3.36
CA ALA A 91 7.48 1.90 -4.49
C ALA A 91 7.30 3.13 -5.38
N PHE A 92 8.37 3.56 -6.06
CA PHE A 92 8.34 4.66 -7.03
C PHE A 92 7.58 4.27 -8.32
N TRP A 93 6.25 4.32 -8.26
CA TRP A 93 5.38 4.15 -9.41
C TRP A 93 4.11 4.99 -9.22
N PRO A 94 3.58 5.64 -10.28
CA PRO A 94 3.98 5.51 -11.68
C PRO A 94 5.13 6.43 -12.11
N ASP A 95 6.14 5.86 -12.77
CA ASP A 95 7.24 6.63 -13.37
C ASP A 95 6.88 7.13 -14.79
N THR A 96 6.07 8.19 -14.86
CA THR A 96 5.62 8.77 -16.14
C THR A 96 6.74 9.43 -16.96
N ARG A 97 7.86 9.77 -16.32
CA ARG A 97 8.95 10.53 -16.94
C ARG A 97 10.19 9.68 -17.19
N GLY A 98 10.20 8.41 -16.81
CA GLY A 98 11.36 7.52 -16.98
C GLY A 98 12.53 7.94 -16.09
N PHE A 99 12.27 8.36 -14.86
CA PHE A 99 13.31 8.67 -13.89
C PHE A 99 14.07 7.42 -13.45
N THR A 100 13.41 6.30 -13.18
CA THR A 100 14.07 5.06 -12.73
C THR A 100 15.17 4.61 -13.69
N PRO A 101 14.90 4.38 -14.99
CA PRO A 101 15.96 3.97 -15.90
C PRO A 101 17.05 5.03 -16.04
N ARG A 102 16.72 6.33 -16.06
CA ARG A 102 17.73 7.41 -16.16
C ARG A 102 18.67 7.44 -14.95
N GLN A 103 18.12 7.33 -13.74
CA GLN A 103 18.91 7.37 -12.51
C GLN A 103 19.77 6.11 -12.38
N LEU A 104 19.23 4.92 -12.70
CA LEU A 104 20.01 3.69 -12.72
C LEU A 104 21.15 3.73 -13.74
N THR A 105 20.89 4.19 -14.97
CA THR A 105 21.95 4.37 -15.99
C THR A 105 23.03 5.35 -15.53
N GLY A 106 22.65 6.43 -14.84
CA GLY A 106 23.60 7.38 -14.25
C GLY A 106 24.51 6.72 -13.22
N LEU A 107 23.93 6.08 -12.19
CA LEU A 107 24.68 5.38 -11.15
C LEU A 107 25.65 4.35 -11.74
N ILE A 108 25.18 3.54 -12.71
CA ILE A 108 25.97 2.50 -13.37
C ILE A 108 27.08 3.10 -14.23
N GLY A 109 26.79 4.15 -15.00
CA GLY A 109 27.75 4.78 -15.89
C GLY A 109 28.86 5.54 -15.17
N ASP A 110 28.53 6.16 -14.03
CA ASP A 110 29.46 6.92 -13.21
C ASP A 110 30.19 6.05 -12.17
N GLU A 111 29.79 4.78 -12.03
CA GLU A 111 30.19 3.90 -10.93
C GLU A 111 30.08 4.61 -9.57
N ASP A 112 28.92 5.23 -9.32
CA ASP A 112 28.72 6.15 -8.21
C ASP A 112 29.11 5.49 -6.86
N PRO A 113 30.03 6.10 -6.09
CA PRO A 113 30.60 5.50 -4.89
C PRO A 113 29.59 5.33 -3.74
N SER A 114 28.45 6.02 -3.78
CA SER A 114 27.37 5.86 -2.78
C SER A 114 26.88 4.42 -2.65
N VAL A 115 27.03 3.58 -3.68
CA VAL A 115 26.71 2.14 -3.59
C VAL A 115 27.49 1.45 -2.47
N GLN A 116 28.68 1.94 -2.12
CA GLN A 116 29.49 1.42 -1.02
C GLN A 116 29.23 2.11 0.33
N ALA A 117 28.45 3.20 0.36
CA ALA A 117 28.18 4.01 1.55
C ALA A 117 26.67 3.99 1.88
N PRO A 118 26.20 3.11 2.81
CA PRO A 118 24.77 2.97 3.14
C PRO A 118 24.07 4.29 3.47
N GLU A 119 24.72 5.15 4.24
CA GLU A 119 24.20 6.42 4.70
C GLU A 119 24.06 7.42 3.55
N GLU A 120 25.01 7.44 2.62
CA GLU A 120 24.94 8.28 1.42
C GLU A 120 23.88 7.76 0.45
N PHE A 121 23.76 6.44 0.30
CA PHE A 121 22.77 5.82 -0.59
C PHE A 121 21.33 6.15 -0.18
N ALA A 122 21.07 6.35 1.11
CA ALA A 122 19.75 6.79 1.59
C ALA A 122 19.32 8.16 1.05
N HIS A 123 20.25 8.94 0.50
CA HIS A 123 20.00 10.23 -0.15
C HIS A 123 19.96 10.17 -1.69
N VAL A 124 20.24 9.01 -2.29
CA VAL A 124 20.03 8.77 -3.73
C VAL A 124 18.56 8.97 -4.07
N SER A 125 18.31 9.42 -5.29
CA SER A 125 16.95 9.63 -5.82
C SER A 125 16.06 8.43 -5.53
N VAL A 126 14.87 8.69 -4.99
CA VAL A 126 13.84 7.66 -4.74
C VAL A 126 13.50 6.85 -5.99
N ALA A 127 13.70 7.40 -7.19
CA ALA A 127 13.46 6.70 -8.45
C ALA A 127 14.48 5.58 -8.74
N ALA A 128 15.68 5.62 -8.14
CA ALA A 128 16.69 4.57 -8.21
C ALA A 128 16.79 3.79 -6.89
N ARG A 129 15.67 3.60 -6.19
CA ARG A 129 15.58 2.86 -4.94
C ARG A 129 14.35 1.95 -4.94
N GLY A 130 14.34 0.99 -4.00
CA GLY A 130 13.19 0.13 -3.74
C GLY A 130 12.83 -0.86 -4.85
N LEU A 131 11.58 -1.32 -4.80
CA LEU A 131 11.05 -2.45 -5.55
C LEU A 131 11.10 -2.25 -7.06
N PHE A 132 10.81 -1.05 -7.57
CA PHE A 132 10.80 -0.78 -9.02
C PHE A 132 12.20 -0.59 -9.60
N ALA A 133 13.15 -0.04 -8.83
CA ALA A 133 14.55 -0.04 -9.25
C ALA A 133 15.09 -1.48 -9.32
N LEU A 134 14.76 -2.32 -8.33
CA LEU A 134 15.07 -3.74 -8.35
C LEU A 134 14.37 -4.46 -9.52
N GLU A 135 13.10 -4.14 -9.83
CA GLU A 135 12.40 -4.73 -10.99
C GLU A 135 13.17 -4.44 -12.29
N ALA A 136 13.60 -3.19 -12.49
CA ALA A 136 14.37 -2.81 -13.67
C ALA A 136 15.68 -3.61 -13.76
N MET A 137 16.44 -3.72 -12.66
CA MET A 137 17.71 -4.46 -12.65
C MET A 137 17.51 -5.98 -12.85
N LEU A 138 16.45 -6.56 -12.29
CA LEU A 138 16.25 -8.02 -12.28
C LEU A 138 15.50 -8.56 -13.51
N TYR A 139 14.67 -7.74 -14.16
CA TYR A 139 13.77 -8.19 -15.23
C TYR A 139 13.95 -7.46 -16.56
N ASP A 140 14.59 -6.29 -16.61
CA ASP A 140 14.80 -5.56 -17.86
C ASP A 140 16.13 -5.98 -18.52
N PRO A 141 16.11 -6.61 -19.71
CA PRO A 141 17.33 -7.05 -20.39
C PRO A 141 18.33 -5.92 -20.69
N THR A 142 17.88 -4.65 -20.73
CA THR A 142 18.80 -3.52 -20.94
C THR A 142 19.71 -3.26 -19.74
N PHE A 143 19.35 -3.77 -18.56
CA PHE A 143 20.13 -3.68 -17.33
C PHE A 143 20.86 -4.99 -17.00
N ALA A 144 20.94 -5.95 -17.93
CA ALA A 144 21.66 -7.20 -17.70
C ALA A 144 23.10 -6.96 -17.21
N TYR A 145 23.50 -7.71 -16.19
CA TYR A 145 24.80 -7.54 -15.52
C TYR A 145 25.43 -8.88 -15.15
N GLU A 146 26.75 -8.85 -14.93
CA GLU A 146 27.53 -10.01 -14.48
C GLU A 146 27.78 -9.94 -12.96
N THR A 147 27.96 -11.10 -12.32
CA THR A 147 28.39 -11.18 -10.92
C THR A 147 29.73 -10.46 -10.73
N GLY A 148 29.87 -9.68 -9.66
CA GLY A 148 31.07 -8.90 -9.36
C GLY A 148 31.16 -7.54 -10.07
N SER A 149 30.19 -7.20 -10.92
CA SER A 149 30.09 -5.86 -11.53
C SER A 149 29.58 -4.79 -10.54
N TYR A 150 29.72 -3.52 -10.91
CA TYR A 150 29.07 -2.42 -10.19
C TYR A 150 27.54 -2.62 -10.09
N SER A 151 26.89 -3.05 -11.17
CA SER A 151 25.45 -3.32 -11.21
C SER A 151 25.02 -4.42 -10.24
N CYS A 152 25.86 -5.45 -10.07
CA CYS A 152 25.67 -6.47 -9.03
C CYS A 152 25.74 -5.87 -7.62
N ALA A 153 26.75 -5.03 -7.34
CA ALA A 153 26.86 -4.31 -6.07
C ALA A 153 25.68 -3.33 -5.84
N LEU A 154 25.17 -2.71 -6.91
CA LEU A 154 23.99 -1.86 -6.86
C LEU A 154 22.75 -2.67 -6.47
N VAL A 155 22.53 -3.87 -7.02
CA VAL A 155 21.40 -4.74 -6.62
C VAL A 155 21.50 -5.15 -5.15
N GLN A 156 22.70 -5.44 -4.65
CA GLN A 156 22.94 -5.70 -3.23
C GLN A 156 22.58 -4.49 -2.37
N ARG A 157 23.04 -3.30 -2.77
CA ARG A 157 22.74 -2.05 -2.06
C ARG A 157 21.25 -1.73 -2.06
N LEU A 158 20.56 -1.88 -3.20
CA LEU A 158 19.12 -1.65 -3.33
C LEU A 158 18.32 -2.57 -2.40
N SER A 159 18.70 -3.86 -2.36
CA SER A 159 18.05 -4.86 -1.51
C SER A 159 18.28 -4.56 -0.01
N ALA A 160 19.49 -4.14 0.36
CA ALA A 160 19.82 -3.73 1.72
C ALA A 160 19.10 -2.43 2.15
N ASP A 161 18.98 -1.44 1.26
CA ASP A 161 18.22 -0.21 1.55
C ASP A 161 16.72 -0.50 1.72
N LEU A 162 16.16 -1.42 0.94
CA LEU A 162 14.77 -1.87 1.10
C LEU A 162 14.55 -2.51 2.48
N ALA A 163 15.43 -3.43 2.89
CA ALA A 163 15.37 -4.07 4.21
C ALA A 163 15.46 -3.03 5.34
N ARG A 164 16.41 -2.09 5.25
CA ARG A 164 16.55 -0.99 6.22
C ARG A 164 15.28 -0.13 6.32
N MET A 165 14.62 0.17 5.20
CA MET A 165 13.36 0.92 5.21
C MET A 165 12.22 0.10 5.83
N ALA A 166 12.16 -1.21 5.58
CA ALA A 166 11.16 -2.10 6.17
C ALA A 166 11.32 -2.19 7.70
N GLU A 167 12.54 -2.43 8.19
CA GLU A 167 12.88 -2.43 9.62
C GLU A 167 12.51 -1.10 10.29
N GLY A 168 12.82 0.02 9.62
CA GLY A 168 12.44 1.35 10.10
C GLY A 168 10.93 1.56 10.19
N ILE A 169 10.15 1.03 9.25
CA ILE A 169 8.68 1.08 9.29
C ILE A 169 8.14 0.28 10.47
N GLU A 170 8.62 -0.95 10.65
CA GLU A 170 8.18 -1.82 11.75
C GLU A 170 8.51 -1.22 13.11
N ALA A 171 9.75 -0.78 13.33
CA ALA A 171 10.16 -0.16 14.58
C ALA A 171 9.37 1.12 14.87
N ASP A 172 9.18 1.98 13.87
CA ASP A 172 8.41 3.22 14.04
C ASP A 172 6.93 2.96 14.33
N TRP A 173 6.36 1.87 13.80
CA TRP A 173 5.02 1.43 14.18
C TRP A 173 4.96 0.99 15.64
N GLN A 174 5.87 0.11 16.07
CA GLN A 174 5.89 -0.44 17.43
C GLN A 174 6.18 0.63 18.49
N ASP A 175 7.18 1.48 18.25
CA ASP A 175 7.73 2.37 19.27
C ASP A 175 7.05 3.73 19.33
N ARG A 176 6.41 4.16 18.22
CA ARG A 176 5.89 5.53 18.10
C ARG A 176 4.45 5.57 17.64
N GLN A 177 4.14 5.06 16.44
CA GLN A 177 2.83 5.29 15.81
C GLN A 177 1.70 4.54 16.52
N ALA A 178 1.90 3.26 16.87
CA ALA A 178 0.87 2.48 17.57
C ALA A 178 0.53 3.07 18.94
N PRO A 179 1.50 3.34 19.85
CA PRO A 179 1.21 4.01 21.12
C PRO A 179 0.52 5.37 20.95
N LEU A 180 0.88 6.12 19.90
CA LEU A 180 0.25 7.41 19.60
C LEU A 180 -1.21 7.28 19.18
N MET A 181 -1.54 6.30 18.34
CA MET A 181 -2.93 6.06 17.91
C MET A 181 -3.78 5.43 19.01
N GLU A 182 -3.22 4.48 19.77
CA GLU A 182 -3.92 3.84 20.90
C GLU A 182 -4.19 4.80 22.06
N SER A 183 -3.41 5.88 22.18
CA SER A 183 -3.63 6.94 23.17
C SER A 183 -4.53 8.07 22.67
N ALA A 184 -5.24 7.87 21.55
CA ALA A 184 -6.14 8.88 21.00
C ALA A 184 -7.21 9.32 22.02
N GLY A 185 -7.40 10.63 22.14
CA GLY A 185 -8.30 11.25 23.13
C GLY A 185 -7.70 11.46 24.53
N GLU A 186 -6.46 11.02 24.78
CA GLU A 186 -5.78 11.34 26.04
C GLU A 186 -5.36 12.82 26.11
N PRO A 187 -5.38 13.48 27.29
CA PRO A 187 -5.10 14.91 27.40
C PRO A 187 -3.71 15.38 26.93
N TRP A 188 -2.76 14.45 26.82
CA TRP A 188 -1.40 14.72 26.35
C TRP A 188 -1.21 14.42 24.85
N ASN A 189 -2.17 13.75 24.22
CA ASN A 189 -2.10 13.40 22.81
C ASN A 189 -2.64 14.56 21.97
N ASN A 190 -1.72 15.32 21.38
CA ASN A 190 -2.07 16.45 20.51
C ASN A 190 -2.16 16.07 19.02
N PHE A 191 -1.98 14.79 18.67
CA PHE A 191 -2.04 14.30 17.29
C PHE A 191 -3.40 13.69 16.97
N TYR A 192 -3.94 12.88 17.89
CA TYR A 192 -5.28 12.29 17.77
C TYR A 192 -6.11 12.76 18.96
N LEU A 193 -6.93 13.77 18.74
CA LEU A 193 -7.69 14.49 19.76
C LEU A 193 -8.91 13.69 20.24
N SER A 194 -9.32 12.67 19.49
CA SER A 194 -10.37 11.73 19.88
C SER A 194 -10.08 10.32 19.35
N ALA A 195 -10.66 9.29 19.99
CA ALA A 195 -10.53 7.91 19.54
C ALA A 195 -11.06 7.70 18.10
N ASP A 196 -12.04 8.50 17.69
CA ASP A 196 -12.65 8.44 16.36
C ASP A 196 -11.64 8.88 15.27
N GLU A 197 -10.80 9.88 15.55
CA GLU A 197 -9.79 10.36 14.59
C GLU A 197 -8.78 9.28 14.20
N ALA A 198 -8.30 8.48 15.17
CA ALA A 198 -7.35 7.41 14.89
C ALA A 198 -7.97 6.31 14.01
N LEU A 199 -9.21 5.91 14.29
CA LEU A 199 -9.92 4.94 13.45
C LEU A 199 -10.24 5.52 12.07
N GLN A 200 -10.56 6.81 11.99
CA GLN A 200 -10.85 7.49 10.73
C GLN A 200 -9.65 7.51 9.79
N VAL A 201 -8.41 7.57 10.31
CA VAL A 201 -7.20 7.41 9.48
C VAL A 201 -7.18 6.05 8.79
N PHE A 202 -7.46 4.96 9.50
CA PHE A 202 -7.53 3.63 8.91
C PHE A 202 -8.66 3.49 7.90
N TYR A 203 -9.83 4.03 8.22
CA TYR A 203 -10.97 4.05 7.31
C TYR A 203 -10.66 4.82 6.02
N THR A 204 -10.00 5.98 6.13
CA THR A 204 -9.55 6.77 4.97
C THR A 204 -8.52 6.01 4.13
N SER A 205 -7.59 5.31 4.78
CA SER A 205 -6.60 4.43 4.15
C SER A 205 -7.25 3.29 3.36
N LEU A 206 -8.29 2.65 3.92
CA LEU A 206 -9.08 1.62 3.26
C LEU A 206 -9.73 2.14 1.96
N LEU A 207 -10.44 3.27 2.02
CA LEU A 207 -11.10 3.84 0.84
C LEU A 207 -10.09 4.32 -0.21
N SER A 208 -9.01 4.98 0.23
CA SER A 208 -7.96 5.47 -0.66
C SER A 208 -7.19 4.34 -1.33
N GLY A 209 -7.01 3.20 -0.66
CA GLY A 209 -6.38 2.01 -1.24
C GLY A 209 -7.23 1.37 -2.35
N LEU A 210 -8.55 1.35 -2.19
CA LEU A 210 -9.49 0.91 -3.24
C LEU A 210 -9.46 1.86 -4.43
N GLU A 211 -9.51 3.17 -4.18
CA GLU A 211 -9.40 4.20 -5.21
C GLU A 211 -8.07 4.08 -5.97
N PHE A 212 -6.94 3.93 -5.27
CA PHE A 212 -5.65 3.73 -5.92
C PHE A 212 -5.62 2.47 -6.78
N THR A 213 -6.23 1.38 -6.32
CA THR A 213 -6.30 0.12 -7.09
C THR A 213 -7.15 0.28 -8.35
N ALA A 214 -8.33 0.90 -8.24
CA ALA A 214 -9.20 1.15 -9.38
C ALA A 214 -8.58 2.15 -10.38
N ASP A 215 -8.10 3.29 -9.90
CA ASP A 215 -7.75 4.41 -10.77
C ASP A 215 -6.29 4.36 -11.24
N GLN A 216 -5.39 3.86 -10.39
CA GLN A 216 -3.98 3.71 -10.76
C GLN A 216 -3.70 2.33 -11.35
N ARG A 217 -3.91 1.24 -10.61
CA ARG A 217 -3.49 -0.11 -11.07
C ARG A 217 -4.26 -0.58 -12.30
N LEU A 218 -5.57 -0.34 -12.35
CA LEU A 218 -6.42 -0.69 -13.49
C LEU A 218 -6.61 0.49 -14.46
N GLY A 219 -6.87 1.69 -13.95
CA GLY A 219 -7.19 2.85 -14.78
C GLY A 219 -6.04 3.31 -15.70
N ARG A 220 -4.78 3.21 -15.24
CA ARG A 220 -3.63 3.61 -16.05
C ARG A 220 -3.41 2.73 -17.28
N PRO A 221 -3.42 1.38 -17.20
CA PRO A 221 -3.35 0.55 -18.39
C PRO A 221 -4.60 0.65 -19.28
N LEU A 222 -5.79 0.81 -18.68
CA LEU A 222 -7.02 1.06 -19.45
C LEU A 222 -6.92 2.30 -20.33
N GLY A 223 -6.43 3.43 -19.81
CA GLY A 223 -6.45 4.69 -20.56
C GLY A 223 -7.84 5.05 -21.09
N THR A 224 -7.90 5.80 -22.19
CA THR A 224 -9.17 6.04 -22.90
C THR A 224 -9.46 4.91 -23.87
N PHE A 225 -10.72 4.72 -24.25
CA PHE A 225 -11.12 3.72 -25.25
C PHE A 225 -10.27 3.78 -26.54
N ASP A 226 -10.06 4.97 -27.11
CA ASP A 226 -9.27 5.15 -28.33
C ASP A 226 -7.75 5.08 -28.13
N ARG A 227 -7.28 5.07 -26.87
CA ARG A 227 -5.85 5.12 -26.51
C ARG A 227 -5.55 4.28 -25.27
N PRO A 228 -5.71 2.95 -25.36
CA PRO A 228 -5.28 2.04 -24.32
C PRO A 228 -3.77 2.15 -24.07
N ARG A 229 -3.33 1.78 -22.86
CA ARG A 229 -1.96 2.02 -22.39
C ARG A 229 -1.39 0.80 -21.63
N PRO A 230 -1.40 -0.43 -22.18
CA PRO A 230 -0.96 -1.64 -21.47
C PRO A 230 0.44 -1.53 -20.86
N LEU A 231 1.34 -0.76 -21.50
CA LEU A 231 2.69 -0.51 -20.99
C LEU A 231 2.76 0.32 -19.70
N ARG A 232 1.64 0.86 -19.22
CA ARG A 232 1.53 1.62 -17.96
C ARG A 232 1.11 0.78 -16.76
N ALA A 233 0.87 -0.51 -16.94
CA ALA A 233 0.55 -1.42 -15.84
C ALA A 233 1.68 -1.46 -14.79
N GLU A 234 1.31 -1.58 -13.51
CA GLU A 234 2.25 -1.69 -12.39
C GLU A 234 3.04 -3.00 -12.49
N ALA A 235 4.35 -2.95 -12.24
CA ALA A 235 5.21 -4.13 -12.19
C ALA A 235 5.06 -5.07 -13.42
N ARG A 236 4.85 -4.46 -14.61
CA ARG A 236 4.61 -5.20 -15.86
C ARG A 236 5.79 -6.09 -16.25
N ARG A 237 7.03 -5.66 -15.99
CA ARG A 237 8.24 -6.39 -16.44
C ARG A 237 8.37 -7.73 -15.74
N SER A 238 7.93 -7.78 -14.48
CA SER A 238 7.86 -8.98 -13.67
C SER A 238 6.56 -9.78 -13.83
N GLY A 239 5.60 -9.29 -14.63
CA GLY A 239 4.35 -10.02 -14.90
C GLY A 239 3.32 -9.96 -13.76
N ARG A 240 3.43 -8.99 -12.85
CA ARG A 240 2.71 -8.99 -11.57
C ARG A 240 1.47 -8.11 -11.50
N SER A 241 1.09 -7.43 -12.58
CA SER A 241 0.10 -6.36 -12.53
C SER A 241 -1.25 -6.80 -11.96
N LEU A 242 -1.75 -7.96 -12.38
CA LEU A 242 -2.99 -8.54 -11.85
C LEU A 242 -2.84 -9.05 -10.42
N GLN A 243 -1.77 -9.81 -10.13
CA GLN A 243 -1.47 -10.31 -8.79
C GLN A 243 -1.38 -9.16 -7.77
N ASN A 244 -0.85 -8.01 -8.18
CA ASN A 244 -0.76 -6.84 -7.31
C ASN A 244 -2.15 -6.25 -6.99
N VAL A 245 -3.11 -6.31 -7.93
CA VAL A 245 -4.50 -5.93 -7.67
C VAL A 245 -5.13 -6.89 -6.66
N GLU A 246 -4.98 -8.20 -6.87
CA GLU A 246 -5.51 -9.23 -5.97
C GLU A 246 -4.98 -9.08 -4.54
N LEU A 247 -3.65 -9.00 -4.37
CA LEU A 247 -3.02 -8.86 -3.05
C LEU A 247 -3.41 -7.56 -2.35
N SER A 248 -3.64 -6.48 -3.12
CA SER A 248 -4.13 -5.22 -2.56
C SER A 248 -5.58 -5.36 -2.07
N LEU A 249 -6.44 -6.04 -2.82
CA LEU A 249 -7.82 -6.32 -2.39
C LEU A 249 -7.85 -7.23 -1.16
N ILE A 250 -6.98 -8.23 -1.08
CA ILE A 250 -6.84 -9.10 0.10
C ILE A 250 -6.43 -8.28 1.33
N ALA A 251 -5.43 -7.41 1.20
CA ALA A 251 -4.98 -6.56 2.31
C ALA A 251 -6.06 -5.58 2.77
N LEU A 252 -6.81 -4.98 1.84
CA LEU A 252 -7.90 -4.05 2.14
C LEU A 252 -9.09 -4.76 2.79
N ARG A 253 -9.41 -5.98 2.37
CA ARG A 253 -10.42 -6.82 3.02
C ARG A 253 -10.04 -7.16 4.44
N ASP A 254 -8.77 -7.51 4.66
CA ASP A 254 -8.23 -7.79 5.98
C ASP A 254 -8.35 -6.57 6.90
N LEU A 255 -7.93 -5.38 6.43
CA LEU A 255 -8.10 -4.14 7.19
C LEU A 255 -9.57 -3.87 7.53
N ALA A 256 -10.49 -4.03 6.56
CA ALA A 256 -11.93 -3.77 6.76
C ALA A 256 -12.52 -4.60 7.91
N ARG A 257 -12.10 -5.87 8.06
CA ARG A 257 -12.53 -6.76 9.15
C ARG A 257 -12.11 -6.29 10.54
N HIS A 258 -11.09 -5.44 10.61
CA HIS A 258 -10.55 -4.92 11.87
C HIS A 258 -11.01 -3.50 12.18
N LEU A 259 -11.83 -2.86 11.34
CA LEU A 259 -12.36 -1.52 11.63
C LEU A 259 -13.61 -1.54 12.49
N THR A 260 -14.27 -2.70 12.64
CA THR A 260 -15.53 -2.84 13.36
C THR A 260 -15.70 -4.25 13.91
N ASP A 261 -16.34 -4.36 15.08
CA ASP A 261 -16.76 -5.64 15.66
C ASP A 261 -18.08 -6.16 15.06
N GLN A 262 -18.78 -5.33 14.28
CA GLN A 262 -20.02 -5.73 13.63
C GLN A 262 -19.72 -6.57 12.37
N PRO A 263 -20.55 -7.58 12.05
CA PRO A 263 -20.46 -8.26 10.78
C PRO A 263 -20.60 -7.28 9.60
N ILE A 264 -19.76 -7.46 8.57
CA ILE A 264 -19.75 -6.67 7.33
C ILE A 264 -20.10 -7.54 6.09
N PRO A 265 -21.25 -8.23 6.07
CA PRO A 265 -21.58 -9.21 5.04
C PRO A 265 -21.66 -8.65 3.62
N LEU A 266 -22.09 -7.39 3.44
CA LEU A 266 -22.17 -6.77 2.11
C LEU A 266 -20.78 -6.47 1.58
N THR A 267 -19.90 -5.95 2.43
CA THR A 267 -18.49 -5.68 2.13
C THR A 267 -17.76 -6.97 1.80
N GLU A 268 -17.92 -8.03 2.60
CA GLU A 268 -17.31 -9.34 2.35
C GLU A 268 -17.74 -9.91 1.00
N ALA A 269 -19.04 -9.89 0.69
CA ALA A 269 -19.56 -10.37 -0.60
C ALA A 269 -19.07 -9.54 -1.79
N ALA A 270 -18.91 -8.23 -1.61
CA ALA A 270 -18.36 -7.35 -2.64
C ALA A 270 -16.87 -7.60 -2.89
N PHE A 271 -16.07 -7.85 -1.84
CA PHE A 271 -14.68 -8.31 -1.98
C PHE A 271 -14.59 -9.67 -2.66
N ASP A 272 -15.42 -10.65 -2.28
CA ASP A 272 -15.47 -11.96 -2.93
C ASP A 272 -15.74 -11.82 -4.43
N THR A 273 -16.72 -10.99 -4.80
CA THR A 273 -17.04 -10.73 -6.21
C THR A 273 -15.85 -10.12 -6.94
N ALA A 274 -15.20 -9.09 -6.38
CA ALA A 274 -14.06 -8.44 -7.02
C ALA A 274 -12.85 -9.38 -7.17
N LEU A 275 -12.59 -10.24 -6.17
CA LEU A 275 -11.50 -11.22 -6.21
C LEU A 275 -11.77 -12.31 -7.24
N THR A 276 -12.98 -12.87 -7.31
CA THR A 276 -13.35 -13.84 -8.36
C THR A 276 -13.21 -13.24 -9.76
N GLU A 277 -13.64 -11.99 -9.96
CA GLU A 277 -13.49 -11.30 -11.26
C GLU A 277 -12.01 -11.04 -11.62
N ALA A 278 -11.14 -10.85 -10.63
CA ALA A 278 -9.70 -10.74 -10.85
C ALA A 278 -9.08 -12.11 -11.22
N GLU A 279 -9.42 -13.16 -10.48
CA GLU A 279 -8.94 -14.54 -10.72
C GLU A 279 -9.34 -15.05 -12.12
N ASP A 280 -10.54 -14.71 -12.59
CA ASP A 280 -11.08 -15.13 -13.90
C ASP A 280 -10.54 -14.32 -15.09
N LEU A 281 -9.74 -13.27 -14.86
CA LEU A 281 -9.33 -12.33 -15.90
C LEU A 281 -8.31 -12.93 -16.89
N ASP A 282 -7.43 -13.84 -16.43
CA ASP A 282 -6.35 -14.48 -17.21
C ASP A 282 -5.51 -13.48 -18.05
N ASP A 283 -5.17 -12.34 -17.44
CA ASP A 283 -4.37 -11.29 -18.08
C ASP A 283 -3.38 -10.65 -17.08
N PRO A 284 -2.22 -11.28 -16.82
CA PRO A 284 -1.33 -10.90 -15.72
C PRO A 284 -0.74 -9.50 -15.83
N VAL A 285 -0.71 -8.92 -17.04
CA VAL A 285 -0.10 -7.62 -17.35
C VAL A 285 -1.07 -6.63 -18.00
N PHE A 286 -2.36 -6.94 -17.99
CA PHE A 286 -3.41 -6.13 -18.63
C PHE A 286 -3.11 -5.84 -20.11
N ALA A 287 -2.58 -6.81 -20.85
CA ALA A 287 -2.32 -6.66 -22.29
C ALA A 287 -3.62 -6.63 -23.11
N GLY A 288 -4.69 -7.25 -22.60
CA GLY A 288 -6.01 -7.34 -23.20
C GLY A 288 -6.79 -6.02 -23.23
N VAL A 289 -6.29 -4.94 -22.60
CA VAL A 289 -6.90 -3.59 -22.69
C VAL A 289 -6.96 -3.04 -24.13
N ASP A 290 -6.15 -3.59 -25.04
CA ASP A 290 -6.13 -3.21 -26.46
C ASP A 290 -7.25 -3.88 -27.28
N ASP A 291 -7.90 -4.92 -26.73
CA ASP A 291 -9.04 -5.62 -27.36
C ASP A 291 -10.36 -5.22 -26.67
N PRO A 292 -11.48 -5.01 -27.40
CA PRO A 292 -12.75 -4.63 -26.78
C PRO A 292 -13.26 -5.60 -25.71
N THR A 293 -13.06 -6.92 -25.88
CA THR A 293 -13.54 -7.92 -24.92
C THR A 293 -12.62 -7.97 -23.70
N GLY A 294 -11.30 -7.99 -23.92
CA GLY A 294 -10.32 -7.93 -22.82
C GLY A 294 -10.48 -6.66 -21.98
N ARG A 295 -10.62 -5.50 -22.64
CA ARG A 295 -10.91 -4.22 -22.01
C ARG A 295 -12.16 -4.27 -21.14
N LEU A 296 -13.28 -4.78 -21.68
CA LEU A 296 -14.54 -4.84 -20.94
C LEU A 296 -14.40 -5.63 -19.64
N LYS A 297 -13.67 -6.76 -19.64
CA LYS A 297 -13.42 -7.53 -18.40
C LYS A 297 -12.66 -6.70 -17.36
N ILE A 298 -11.64 -5.96 -17.78
CA ILE A 298 -10.85 -5.10 -16.88
C ILE A 298 -11.68 -3.92 -16.36
N GLU A 299 -12.54 -3.34 -17.20
CA GLU A 299 -13.49 -2.29 -16.80
C GLU A 299 -14.54 -2.82 -15.81
N ILE A 300 -15.02 -4.07 -15.98
CA ILE A 300 -15.92 -4.73 -15.02
C ILE A 300 -15.22 -4.84 -13.66
N LEU A 301 -13.99 -5.37 -13.62
CA LEU A 301 -13.22 -5.46 -12.37
C LEU A 301 -13.03 -4.07 -11.73
N GLN A 302 -12.67 -3.05 -12.51
CA GLN A 302 -12.53 -1.68 -12.03
C GLN A 302 -13.84 -1.17 -11.41
N GLN A 303 -14.98 -1.39 -12.08
CA GLN A 303 -16.30 -1.01 -11.57
C GLN A 303 -16.66 -1.77 -10.28
N ARG A 304 -16.31 -3.06 -10.16
CA ARG A 304 -16.52 -3.82 -8.91
C ARG A 304 -15.79 -3.19 -7.73
N ILE A 305 -14.53 -2.79 -7.93
CA ILE A 305 -13.73 -2.13 -6.88
C ILE A 305 -14.32 -0.74 -6.54
N GLN A 306 -14.79 0.01 -7.53
CA GLN A 306 -15.47 1.29 -7.30
C GLN A 306 -16.79 1.13 -6.55
N SER A 307 -17.59 0.11 -6.87
CA SER A 307 -18.83 -0.20 -6.14
C SER A 307 -18.55 -0.69 -4.71
N LEU A 308 -17.47 -1.45 -4.51
CA LEU A 308 -17.05 -1.91 -3.18
C LEU A 308 -16.78 -0.73 -2.23
N ARG A 309 -16.22 0.37 -2.73
CA ARG A 309 -16.06 1.61 -1.95
C ARG A 309 -17.40 2.13 -1.41
N GLN A 310 -18.43 2.19 -2.25
CA GLN A 310 -19.77 2.63 -1.85
C GLN A 310 -20.40 1.67 -0.82
N THR A 311 -20.16 0.37 -0.98
CA THR A 311 -20.62 -0.63 0.00
C THR A 311 -19.96 -0.43 1.37
N ILE A 312 -18.66 -0.18 1.42
CA ILE A 312 -17.93 0.10 2.66
C ILE A 312 -18.41 1.41 3.30
N GLU A 313 -18.68 2.43 2.49
CA GLU A 313 -19.25 3.70 2.97
C GLU A 313 -20.60 3.48 3.68
N GLY A 314 -21.47 2.65 3.12
CA GLY A 314 -22.76 2.32 3.72
C GLY A 314 -22.68 1.37 4.93
N GLU A 315 -21.83 0.34 4.91
CA GLU A 315 -21.83 -0.71 5.93
C GLU A 315 -20.87 -0.43 7.09
N ILE A 316 -19.68 0.10 6.79
CA ILE A 316 -18.67 0.46 7.80
C ILE A 316 -18.78 1.95 8.14
N GLY A 317 -18.85 2.83 7.14
CA GLY A 317 -18.90 4.28 7.36
C GLY A 317 -20.08 4.73 8.23
N GLU A 318 -21.30 4.26 7.92
CA GLU A 318 -22.49 4.55 8.74
C GLU A 318 -22.36 4.03 10.18
N ALA A 319 -21.81 2.82 10.36
CA ALA A 319 -21.61 2.23 11.68
C ALA A 319 -20.61 3.03 12.55
N LEU A 320 -19.65 3.71 11.90
CA LEU A 320 -18.69 4.61 12.54
C LEU A 320 -19.23 6.03 12.74
N GLY A 321 -20.47 6.32 12.33
CA GLY A 321 -21.04 7.67 12.39
C GLY A 321 -20.41 8.65 11.39
N LEU A 322 -19.71 8.13 10.37
CA LEU A 322 -19.02 8.88 9.34
C LEU A 322 -19.92 9.01 8.09
N THR A 323 -21.09 9.66 8.19
CA THR A 323 -21.99 9.89 7.04
C THR A 323 -21.81 11.25 6.36
N GLU A 324 -21.92 11.25 5.02
CA GLU A 324 -22.01 12.36 4.05
C GLU A 324 -21.53 13.75 4.53
N GLY A 325 -20.24 14.00 4.36
CA GLY A 325 -19.61 15.31 4.61
C GLY A 325 -18.11 15.31 4.37
N PHE A 326 -17.47 14.14 4.42
CA PHE A 326 -16.06 13.96 4.08
C PHE A 326 -15.86 13.84 2.57
N ASN A 327 -16.07 14.95 1.85
CA ASN A 327 -15.42 15.10 0.56
C ASN A 327 -13.92 15.23 0.85
N SER A 328 -13.12 14.28 0.38
CA SER A 328 -11.65 14.32 0.33
C SER A 328 -11.08 15.44 -0.56
N ALA A 329 -11.87 16.48 -0.84
CA ALA A 329 -11.54 17.64 -1.65
C ALA A 329 -11.38 18.94 -0.84
N ASP A 330 -11.75 18.96 0.44
CA ASP A 330 -11.37 20.05 1.33
C ASP A 330 -9.96 19.76 1.86
N GLY A 331 -8.99 20.15 1.03
CA GLY A 331 -7.58 20.09 1.36
C GLY A 331 -7.23 21.01 2.53
N ASP A 332 -6.39 20.47 3.41
CA ASP A 332 -5.33 21.21 4.08
C ASP A 332 -4.03 21.04 3.26
#